data_AF-A0A7C7NT08-F1
#
_entry.id   AF-A0A7C7NT08-F1
#
_cell.length_a   1.000
_cell.length_b   1.000
_cell.length_c   1.000
_cell.angle_alpha   90.00
_cell.angle_beta   90.00
_cell.angle_gamma   90.00
#
_symmetry.space_group_name_H-M   'P 1'
#
loop_
_entity.id
_entity.type
_entity.pdbx_description
1 polymer ?
#
loop_
_entity_poly.entity_id
_entity_poly.type
_entity_poly.pdbx_seq_one_letter_code
_entity_poly.pdbx_strand_id
1 'polypeptide(L)'
;MRDKGAVVAYSNKKNLLVILKTCEGAEKLLSKEGEREFANFVRELVERVENPLEVLDHYTAVKRLFKELKSKLGIEKAGVLIYDIENSYPLSDEEGLERLVNLIESETIWEKPVLAYSRCLEDTPILRIYDLDKEEVYEPLAV
;
A
#
# COMPACT_ATOMS: atom_id res chain seq x y z
N MET A 1 -20.59 -4.92 11.66
CA MET A 1 -19.88 -4.86 10.37
C MET A 1 -18.41 -4.69 10.71
N ARG A 2 -17.51 -5.50 10.14
CA ARG A 2 -16.07 -5.34 10.41
C ARG A 2 -15.55 -4.29 9.45
N ASP A 3 -15.15 -3.13 9.96
CA ASP A 3 -14.60 -2.02 9.19
C ASP A 3 -13.22 -2.44 8.66
N LYS A 4 -13.23 -3.13 7.52
CA LYS A 4 -12.05 -3.50 6.74
C LYS A 4 -11.80 -2.39 5.72
N GLY A 5 -10.53 -2.10 5.43
CA GLY A 5 -10.17 -1.14 4.39
C GLY A 5 -8.72 -1.28 3.97
N ALA A 6 -8.39 -0.75 2.80
CA ALA A 6 -7.03 -0.71 2.30
C ALA A 6 -6.69 0.68 1.75
N VAL A 7 -5.46 1.10 2.03
CA VAL A 7 -4.84 2.26 1.40
C VAL A 7 -3.61 1.78 0.67
N VAL A 8 -3.46 2.23 -0.56
CA VAL A 8 -2.43 1.79 -1.49
C VAL A 8 -1.65 3.01 -1.95
N ALA A 9 -0.34 2.92 -1.98
CA ALA A 9 0.52 3.90 -2.60
C ALA A 9 1.35 3.22 -3.67
N TYR A 10 1.53 3.87 -4.82
CA TYR A 10 2.36 3.37 -5.88
C TYR A 10 3.20 4.48 -6.52
N SER A 11 4.36 4.11 -7.06
CA SER A 11 5.17 4.95 -7.94
C SER A 11 5.56 4.11 -9.15
N ASN A 12 5.19 4.59 -10.34
CA ASN A 12 5.60 4.01 -11.61
C ASN A 12 7.10 4.23 -11.84
N LYS A 13 7.63 5.40 -11.45
CA LYS A 13 9.07 5.71 -11.58
C LYS A 13 9.96 4.81 -10.71
N LYS A 14 9.47 4.39 -9.55
CA LYS A 14 10.21 3.54 -8.60
C LYS A 14 9.79 2.07 -8.66
N ASN A 15 8.86 1.73 -9.56
CA ASN A 15 8.27 0.39 -9.67
C ASN A 15 7.82 -0.18 -8.30
N LEU A 16 7.31 0.67 -7.41
CA LEU A 16 7.00 0.28 -6.05
C LEU A 16 5.50 0.40 -5.80
N LEU A 17 4.90 -0.65 -5.27
CA LEU A 17 3.51 -0.67 -4.80
C LEU A 17 3.48 -1.09 -3.33
N VAL A 18 2.93 -0.23 -2.48
CA VAL A 18 2.78 -0.46 -1.04
C VAL A 18 1.31 -0.49 -0.68
N ILE A 19 0.85 -1.60 -0.13
CA ILE A 19 -0.54 -1.81 0.29
C ILE A 19 -0.56 -1.90 1.81
N LEU A 20 -1.30 -1.00 2.45
CA LEU A 20 -1.67 -1.08 3.85
C LEU A 20 -3.12 -1.52 3.98
N LYS A 21 -3.32 -2.75 4.48
CA LYS A 21 -4.64 -3.31 4.71
C LYS A 21 -4.93 -3.36 6.21
N THR A 22 -6.13 -2.95 6.62
CA THR A 22 -6.60 -3.05 8.01
C THR A 22 -7.89 -3.85 8.14
N CYS A 23 -8.00 -4.52 9.28
CA CYS A 23 -9.20 -5.26 9.68
C CYS A 23 -10.01 -4.54 10.77
N GLU A 24 -9.42 -3.51 11.39
CA GLU A 24 -9.96 -2.78 12.53
C GLU A 24 -9.36 -1.37 12.54
N GLY A 25 -10.22 -0.35 12.68
CA GLY A 25 -9.81 1.06 12.61
C GLY A 25 -9.55 1.57 11.19
N ALA A 26 -10.18 0.96 10.17
CA ALA A 26 -10.00 1.35 8.76
C ALA A 26 -10.42 2.79 8.47
N GLU A 27 -11.44 3.30 9.17
CA GLU A 27 -11.92 4.67 9.07
C GLU A 27 -10.83 5.71 9.37
N LYS A 28 -9.87 5.38 10.24
CA LYS A 28 -8.75 6.26 10.57
C LYS A 28 -7.78 6.39 9.40
N LEU A 29 -7.57 5.31 8.65
CA LEU A 29 -6.74 5.32 7.45
C LEU A 29 -7.37 6.10 6.30
N LEU A 30 -8.70 6.14 6.27
CA LEU A 30 -9.49 6.88 5.29
C LEU A 30 -9.76 8.33 5.75
N SER A 31 -9.10 8.79 6.79
CA SER A 31 -9.09 10.21 7.17
C SER A 31 -7.92 10.91 6.51
N LYS A 32 -8.04 12.21 6.19
CA LYS A 32 -6.94 13.01 5.62
C LYS A 32 -5.63 12.91 6.42
N GLU A 33 -5.72 12.74 7.73
CA GLU A 33 -4.56 12.54 8.59
C GLU A 33 -3.95 11.15 8.38
N GLY A 34 -4.78 10.11 8.36
CA GLY A 34 -4.33 8.73 8.10
C GLY A 34 -3.65 8.57 6.75
N GLU A 35 -4.23 9.17 5.73
CA GLU A 35 -3.69 9.28 4.38
C GLU A 35 -2.30 9.93 4.38
N ARG A 36 -2.17 11.08 5.03
CA ARG A 36 -0.91 11.81 5.12
C ARG A 36 0.16 11.00 5.84
N GLU A 37 -0.16 10.37 6.96
CA GLU A 37 0.80 9.54 7.69
C GLU A 37 1.23 8.32 6.89
N PHE A 38 0.30 7.69 6.15
CA PHE A 38 0.65 6.59 5.25
C PHE A 38 1.53 7.06 4.09
N ALA A 39 1.20 8.18 3.43
CA ALA A 39 2.02 8.75 2.36
C ALA A 39 3.44 9.11 2.87
N ASN A 40 3.55 9.66 4.09
CA ASN A 40 4.83 9.92 4.73
C ASN A 40 5.61 8.62 4.99
N PHE A 41 4.94 7.58 5.51
CA PHE A 41 5.55 6.26 5.69
C PHE A 41 6.12 5.71 4.37
N VAL A 42 5.39 5.84 3.26
CA VAL A 42 5.85 5.34 1.96
C VAL A 42 6.98 6.20 1.40
N ARG A 43 6.93 7.52 1.54
CA ARG A 43 8.05 8.41 1.17
C ARG A 43 9.31 8.07 1.96
N GLU A 44 9.22 7.92 3.28
CA GLU A 44 10.34 7.51 4.12
C GLU A 44 10.89 6.13 3.73
N LEU A 45 10.02 5.21 3.29
CA LEU A 45 10.43 3.91 2.79
C LEU A 45 11.20 4.02 1.47
N VAL A 46 10.70 4.81 0.51
CA VAL A 46 11.35 5.07 -0.79
C VAL A 46 12.67 5.81 -0.64
N GLU A 47 12.76 6.76 0.30
CA GLU A 47 14.02 7.48 0.59
C GLU A 47 15.10 6.58 1.19
N ARG A 48 14.70 5.61 2.01
CA ARG A 48 15.64 4.68 2.65
C ARG A 48 15.97 3.48 1.79
N VAL A 49 15.18 3.21 0.75
CA VAL A 49 15.31 2.03 -0.09
C VAL A 49 15.13 2.43 -1.55
N GLU A 50 16.27 2.59 -2.24
CA GLU A 50 16.27 3.03 -3.65
C GLU A 50 15.78 1.93 -4.60
N ASN A 51 16.04 0.67 -4.27
CA ASN A 51 15.65 -0.50 -5.05
C ASN A 51 14.68 -1.40 -4.26
N PRO A 52 13.49 -1.74 -4.80
CA PRO A 52 12.55 -2.67 -4.16
C PRO A 52 13.19 -4.01 -3.70
N LEU A 53 14.20 -4.52 -4.40
CA LEU A 53 14.92 -5.74 -4.01
C LEU A 53 15.79 -5.54 -2.75
N GLU A 54 16.35 -4.34 -2.56
CA GLU A 54 17.09 -3.96 -1.34
C GLU A 54 16.16 -3.82 -0.13
N VAL A 55 14.84 -3.74 -0.33
CA VAL A 55 13.85 -3.75 0.77
C VAL A 55 14.02 -5.00 1.63
N LEU A 56 14.43 -6.12 1.03
CA LEU A 56 14.75 -7.36 1.76
C LEU A 56 15.91 -7.16 2.74
N ASP A 57 16.97 -6.50 2.28
CA ASP A 57 18.16 -6.19 3.10
C ASP A 57 17.82 -5.17 4.21
N HIS A 58 16.82 -4.31 3.97
CA HIS A 58 16.35 -3.29 4.90
C HIS A 58 15.11 -3.69 5.74
N TYR A 59 14.76 -4.98 5.78
CA TYR A 59 13.52 -5.47 6.43
C TYR A 59 13.26 -4.94 7.85
N THR A 60 14.31 -4.82 8.66
CA THR A 60 14.21 -4.30 10.03
C THR A 60 13.77 -2.83 10.06
N ALA A 61 14.24 -2.01 9.13
CA ALA A 61 13.85 -0.61 9.02
C ALA A 61 12.38 -0.47 8.63
N VAL A 62 11.93 -1.26 7.65
CA VAL A 62 10.52 -1.30 7.23
C VAL A 62 9.61 -1.70 8.38
N LYS A 63 9.97 -2.76 9.12
CA LYS A 63 9.21 -3.20 10.31
C LYS A 63 9.09 -2.11 11.37
N ARG A 64 10.16 -1.33 11.58
CA ARG A 64 10.16 -0.22 12.53
C ARG A 64 9.23 0.90 12.07
N LEU A 65 9.37 1.35 10.83
CA LEU A 65 8.51 2.37 10.22
C LEU A 65 7.03 1.96 10.27
N PHE A 66 6.74 0.69 9.98
CA PHE A 66 5.38 0.16 10.05
C PHE A 66 4.82 0.16 11.48
N LYS A 67 5.63 -0.18 12.50
CA LYS A 67 5.21 -0.09 13.90
C LYS A 67 4.90 1.34 14.32
N GLU A 68 5.72 2.29 13.89
CA GLU A 68 5.52 3.72 14.14
C GLU A 68 4.20 4.19 13.50
N LEU A 69 3.96 3.84 12.24
CA LEU A 69 2.69 4.12 11.54
C LEU A 69 1.49 3.56 12.30
N LYS A 70 1.53 2.28 12.70
CA LYS A 70 0.43 1.66 13.47
C LYS A 70 0.15 2.39 14.77
N SER A 71 1.20 2.84 15.46
CA SER A 71 1.08 3.58 16.71
C SER A 71 0.46 4.95 16.50
N LYS A 72 0.86 5.68 15.46
CA LYS A 72 0.30 7.00 15.13
C LYS A 72 -1.18 6.91 14.77
N LEU A 73 -1.54 5.92 13.96
CA LEU A 73 -2.92 5.74 13.49
C LEU A 73 -3.82 5.04 14.50
N GLY A 74 -3.26 4.49 15.58
CA GLY A 74 -4.02 3.73 16.57
C GLY A 74 -4.79 2.56 15.95
N ILE A 75 -4.11 1.80 15.07
CA ILE A 75 -4.66 0.61 14.39
C ILE A 75 -4.03 -0.66 14.96
N GLU A 76 -4.86 -1.59 15.42
CA GLU A 76 -4.37 -2.80 16.09
C GLU A 76 -4.11 -3.94 15.12
N LYS A 77 -4.99 -4.12 14.13
CA LYS A 77 -4.93 -5.21 13.13
C LYS A 77 -4.72 -4.66 11.73
N ALA A 78 -3.45 -4.61 11.34
CA ALA A 78 -2.99 -4.10 10.06
C ALA A 78 -1.90 -5.01 9.48
N GLY A 79 -1.86 -5.12 8.15
CA GLY A 79 -0.78 -5.73 7.39
C GLY A 79 -0.25 -4.76 6.34
N VAL A 80 1.03 -4.89 6.02
CA VAL A 80 1.68 -4.13 4.94
C VAL A 80 2.28 -5.11 3.93
N LEU A 81 2.04 -4.83 2.67
CA LEU A 81 2.55 -5.58 1.53
C LEU A 81 3.32 -4.60 0.64
N ILE A 82 4.52 -4.99 0.22
CA ILE A 82 5.37 -4.20 -0.66
C ILE A 82 5.72 -5.06 -1.87
N TYR A 83 5.46 -4.51 -3.05
CA TYR A 83 5.65 -5.16 -4.34
C TYR A 83 6.58 -4.34 -5.22
N ASP A 84 7.44 -5.05 -5.93
CA ASP A 84 8.13 -4.56 -7.11
C ASP A 84 7.29 -4.92 -8.34
N ILE A 85 6.79 -3.92 -9.06
CA ILE A 85 5.92 -4.13 -10.23
C ILE A 85 6.70 -4.37 -11.52
N GLU A 86 8.04 -4.22 -11.52
CA GLU A 86 8.91 -4.26 -12.69
C GLU A 86 8.85 -5.59 -13.46
N ASN A 87 8.62 -6.71 -12.76
CA ASN A 87 8.65 -8.06 -13.34
C ASN A 87 7.29 -8.77 -13.42
N SER A 88 6.25 -8.24 -12.79
CA SER A 88 4.97 -8.96 -12.66
C SER A 88 3.82 -8.25 -13.40
N TYR A 89 3.82 -6.92 -13.47
CA TYR A 89 2.69 -6.15 -14.01
C TYR A 89 3.16 -4.80 -14.58
N PRO A 90 3.66 -4.72 -15.83
CA PRO A 90 4.00 -3.44 -16.44
C PRO A 90 2.75 -2.57 -16.56
N LEU A 91 2.72 -1.46 -15.81
CA LEU A 91 1.68 -0.44 -15.84
C LEU A 91 2.12 0.66 -16.82
N SER A 92 1.31 0.94 -17.84
CA SER A 92 1.55 2.03 -18.79
C SER A 92 1.04 3.37 -18.25
N ASP A 93 1.60 4.48 -18.75
CA ASP A 93 1.28 5.83 -18.26
C ASP A 93 -0.18 6.27 -18.49
N GLU A 94 -0.87 5.71 -19.49
CA GLU A 94 -2.23 6.13 -19.89
C GLU A 94 -3.37 5.26 -19.29
N GLU A 95 -3.12 3.99 -18.91
CA GLU A 95 -4.13 3.05 -18.37
C GLU A 95 -3.72 2.38 -17.04
N GLY A 96 -2.56 2.75 -16.49
CA GLY A 96 -1.91 2.04 -15.38
C GLY A 96 -2.72 1.99 -14.09
N LEU A 97 -3.46 3.05 -13.74
CA LEU A 97 -4.22 3.11 -12.49
C LEU A 97 -5.46 2.20 -12.51
N GLU A 98 -6.29 2.28 -13.55
CA GLU A 98 -7.47 1.40 -13.67
C GLU A 98 -7.06 -0.06 -13.72
N ARG A 99 -5.96 -0.36 -14.43
CA ARG A 99 -5.37 -1.70 -14.45
C ARG A 99 -4.85 -2.12 -13.08
N LEU A 100 -4.21 -1.23 -12.33
CA LEU A 100 -3.76 -1.50 -10.96
C LEU A 100 -4.93 -1.78 -10.01
N VAL A 101 -6.01 -0.99 -10.06
CA VAL A 101 -7.25 -1.25 -9.32
C VAL A 101 -7.75 -2.66 -9.63
N ASN A 102 -7.93 -2.99 -10.91
CA ASN A 102 -8.38 -4.31 -11.35
C ASN A 102 -7.47 -5.44 -10.83
N LEU A 103 -6.15 -5.25 -10.84
CA LEU A 103 -5.19 -6.25 -10.36
C LEU A 103 -5.23 -6.44 -8.84
N ILE A 104 -5.46 -5.38 -8.07
CA ILE A 104 -5.64 -5.42 -6.61
C ILE A 104 -6.96 -6.14 -6.26
N GLU A 105 -8.05 -5.78 -6.94
CA GLU A 105 -9.39 -6.30 -6.71
C GLU A 105 -9.56 -7.75 -7.16
N SER A 106 -8.89 -8.15 -8.25
CA SER A 106 -8.88 -9.54 -8.73
C SER A 106 -7.96 -10.48 -7.94
N GLU A 107 -7.34 -9.99 -6.86
CA GLU A 107 -6.35 -10.70 -6.04
C GLU A 107 -5.10 -11.19 -6.82
N THR A 108 -4.92 -10.74 -8.06
CA THR A 108 -3.84 -11.17 -8.97
C THR A 108 -2.45 -10.76 -8.46
N ILE A 109 -2.35 -9.66 -7.70
CA ILE A 109 -1.08 -9.16 -7.15
C ILE A 109 -0.54 -10.05 -6.00
N TRP A 110 -1.33 -10.98 -5.47
CA TRP A 110 -1.00 -11.70 -4.24
C TRP A 110 0.09 -12.77 -4.40
N GLU A 111 0.39 -13.19 -5.63
CA GLU A 111 1.24 -14.36 -5.87
C GLU A 111 2.76 -14.10 -5.71
N LYS A 112 3.23 -12.84 -5.71
CA LYS A 112 4.67 -12.52 -5.58
C LYS A 112 4.96 -11.24 -4.78
N PRO A 113 4.76 -11.23 -3.45
CA PRO A 113 5.22 -10.12 -2.61
C PRO A 113 6.74 -10.13 -2.44
N VAL A 114 7.37 -8.96 -2.53
CA VAL A 114 8.80 -8.77 -2.18
C VAL A 114 8.95 -8.71 -0.66
N LEU A 115 7.98 -8.08 0.02
CA LEU A 115 7.90 -8.13 1.47
C LEU A 115 6.45 -8.11 1.95
N ALA A 116 6.05 -9.15 2.67
CA ALA A 116 4.73 -9.24 3.29
C ALA A 116 4.86 -9.38 4.82
N TYR A 117 4.14 -8.55 5.56
CA TYR A 117 3.79 -8.82 6.95
C TYR A 117 2.28 -8.76 7.07
N SER A 118 1.64 -9.93 7.14
CA SER A 118 0.19 -10.00 7.29
C SER A 118 -0.23 -10.86 8.46
N ARG A 119 -1.15 -10.31 9.26
CA ARG A 119 -2.02 -11.07 10.16
C ARG A 119 -3.50 -10.94 9.76
N CYS A 120 -3.76 -10.39 8.57
CA CYS A 120 -5.06 -9.88 8.17
C CYS A 120 -5.24 -10.01 6.65
N LEU A 121 -5.71 -11.17 6.19
CA LEU A 121 -6.11 -11.38 4.79
C LEU A 121 -7.43 -12.13 4.80
N GLU A 122 -8.57 -11.41 4.80
CA GLU A 122 -9.82 -11.79 4.12
C GLU A 122 -10.68 -10.52 3.90
N ASP A 123 -11.33 -10.40 2.72
CA ASP A 123 -12.22 -9.39 2.10
C ASP A 123 -11.78 -7.91 2.04
N THR A 124 -12.13 -7.23 0.93
CA THR A 124 -11.83 -5.81 0.67
C THR A 124 -12.99 -5.11 -0.05
N PRO A 125 -13.78 -4.30 0.66
CA PRO A 125 -14.39 -3.12 0.07
C PRO A 125 -13.90 -1.88 0.83
N ILE A 126 -13.65 -0.79 0.10
CA ILE A 126 -12.93 0.45 0.46
C ILE A 126 -11.42 0.39 0.17
N LEU A 127 -11.06 0.97 -0.98
CA LEU A 127 -9.72 1.12 -1.49
C LEU A 127 -9.45 2.62 -1.72
N ARG A 128 -8.31 3.15 -1.29
CA ARG A 128 -7.79 4.47 -1.72
C ARG A 128 -6.41 4.30 -2.31
N ILE A 129 -6.14 4.97 -3.42
CA ILE A 129 -4.88 4.83 -4.15
C ILE A 129 -4.15 6.17 -4.24
N TYR A 130 -2.91 6.21 -3.78
CA TYR A 130 -1.97 7.33 -3.88
C TYR A 130 -1.02 7.08 -5.04
N ASP A 131 -1.08 7.94 -6.06
CA ASP A 131 -0.03 8.03 -7.07
C ASP A 131 1.06 8.98 -6.54
N LEU A 132 2.20 8.41 -6.17
CA LEU A 132 3.33 9.17 -5.62
C LEU A 132 4.03 10.02 -6.69
N ASP A 133 3.89 9.67 -7.97
CA ASP A 133 4.54 10.40 -9.06
C ASP A 133 3.74 11.64 -9.46
N LYS A 134 2.41 11.57 -9.34
CA LYS A 134 1.47 12.68 -9.60
C LYS A 134 1.04 13.44 -8.35
N GLU A 135 1.29 12.88 -7.17
CA GLU A 135 0.78 13.37 -5.88
C GLU A 135 -0.76 13.48 -5.83
N GLU A 136 -1.45 12.56 -6.49
CA GLU A 136 -2.91 12.50 -6.59
C GLU A 136 -3.48 11.31 -5.82
N VAL A 137 -4.72 11.48 -5.34
CA VAL A 137 -5.48 10.44 -4.64
C VAL A 137 -6.67 10.03 -5.49
N TYR A 138 -6.80 8.74 -5.69
CA TYR A 138 -7.90 8.14 -6.45
C TYR A 138 -8.73 7.24 -5.54
N GLU A 139 -10.04 7.35 -5.70
CA GLU A 139 -11.02 6.48 -5.09
C GLU A 139 -11.67 5.67 -6.22
N PRO A 140 -11.59 4.32 -6.21
CA PRO A 140 -12.41 3.53 -7.09
C PRO A 140 -13.87 3.79 -6.76
N LEU A 141 -14.68 4.03 -7.79
CA LEU A 141 -16.11 4.23 -7.65
C LEU A 141 -16.68 3.01 -6.92
N ALA A 142 -17.40 3.26 -5.81
CA ALA A 142 -18.11 2.20 -5.13
C ALA A 142 -19.12 1.57 -6.11
N VAL A 143 -18.89 0.31 -6.47
CA VAL A 143 -19.82 -0.51 -7.26
C VAL A 143 -20.98 -0.97 -6.38
#